data_AF-A0A0C3QLW7-F1
#
_entry.id   AF-A0A0C3QLW7-F1
#
_cell.length_a   1.000
_cell.length_b   1.000
_cell.length_c   1.000
_cell.angle_alpha   90.00
_cell.angle_beta   90.00
_cell.angle_gamma   90.00
#
_symmetry.space_group_name_H-M   'P 1'
#
loop_
_entity.id
_entity.type
_entity.pdbx_description
1 polymer ?
#
loop_
_entity_poly.entity_id
_entity_poly.type
_entity_poly.pdbx_seq_one_letter_code
_entity_poly.pdbx_strand_id
1 'polypeptide(L)'
;MPTPKTHYRIALGENNYEHSWIIQSAKGIKWHNIPDELVTLLQDLSVNELLDFSLGLDGRWYVKYRQKGRETHELAPYLWKELGQGSNVKLDRLTLGPYADHWGVRRAEDGSLQPFSSIASADGFTRLLDSETLNDDENSKIDFVSLGFGGDWAFSINGHVEHRCGKPFQNRLADGQKSRKRVSTIVLSPMDRLWIIVWEDGSLSHNLPLNMATEVKDYCQLRYSLSRNSDRSDSGRPEPQKARHPRSDAELGTSSTSAQKQPPTANPTQATTKRSKRSARTNTTQPSSTQQTIDSQPNIMSLPVAPLPVQPPIPSNVEAASAEAEVCVTQKKLSTTLRLLDPSYCSDSIEHDKISRLFENGWKHPEKRLPKIKRILVVSLPDHLNESYQEYKDLLQRRSGLSGLNEQLVFHGTSRHCALGEGVEPSTTCEEIGCSLCCILKTSFLLSKAGSTGRSFKRFGPGIYTSNVSSKAHDYANSQGYSNNKAIIVAKVALGKSKVYTKTTKYLMVPPRGYDSIIGKPGVHLNYDEQVLYKNEAIRPAYIVIYEGPASAPA
;
A
#
# COMPACT_ATOMS: atom_id res chain seq x y z
N MET A 1 12.74 41.20 17.39
CA MET A 1 11.72 40.80 16.40
C MET A 1 11.81 39.30 16.21
N PRO A 2 10.76 38.51 16.44
CA PRO A 2 10.76 37.10 16.03
C PRO A 2 10.85 37.03 14.50
N THR A 3 11.70 36.16 13.98
CA THR A 3 11.80 35.89 12.54
C THR A 3 10.46 35.33 12.03
N PRO A 4 10.01 35.71 10.81
CA PRO A 4 8.76 35.17 10.26
C PRO A 4 8.91 33.66 10.05
N LYS A 5 8.16 32.85 10.82
CA LYS A 5 8.07 31.40 10.59
C LYS A 5 7.53 31.15 9.17
N THR A 6 8.00 30.07 8.53
CA THR A 6 8.03 29.91 7.07
C THR A 6 6.71 30.10 6.33
N HIS A 7 6.83 30.63 5.10
CA HIS A 7 5.75 31.08 4.24
C HIS A 7 4.82 29.99 3.64
N TYR A 8 5.06 28.70 3.93
CA TYR A 8 4.22 27.59 3.45
C TYR A 8 4.39 26.32 4.29
N ARG A 9 3.38 25.44 4.23
CA ARG A 9 3.38 24.06 4.74
C ARG A 9 3.18 23.08 3.60
N ILE A 10 3.75 21.88 3.71
CA ILE A 10 3.66 20.83 2.69
C ILE A 10 3.38 19.49 3.38
N ALA A 11 2.52 18.67 2.78
CA ALA A 11 2.35 17.26 3.10
C ALA A 11 2.53 16.42 1.83
N LEU A 12 3.14 15.25 1.97
CA LEU A 12 3.27 14.23 0.93
C LEU A 12 2.49 12.99 1.38
N GLY A 13 1.86 12.29 0.45
CA GLY A 13 1.12 11.06 0.72
C GLY A 13 0.94 10.21 -0.53
N GLU A 14 -0.04 9.32 -0.48
CA GLU A 14 -0.50 8.52 -1.61
C GLU A 14 -2.03 8.48 -1.66
N ASN A 15 -2.56 8.51 -2.88
CA ASN A 15 -3.97 8.27 -3.18
C ASN A 15 -4.03 7.49 -4.50
N ASN A 16 -4.87 6.45 -4.57
CA ASN A 16 -5.03 5.59 -5.75
C ASN A 16 -3.68 5.04 -6.32
N TYR A 17 -2.71 4.76 -5.46
CA TYR A 17 -1.35 4.30 -5.77
C TYR A 17 -0.49 5.30 -6.55
N GLU A 18 -0.82 6.59 -6.45
CA GLU A 18 -0.09 7.71 -7.04
C GLU A 18 0.24 8.76 -5.96
N HIS A 19 1.33 9.51 -6.15
CA HIS A 19 1.75 10.53 -5.18
C HIS A 19 0.62 11.54 -4.96
N SER A 20 0.31 11.82 -3.70
CA SER A 20 -0.57 12.92 -3.32
C SER A 20 0.23 13.99 -2.60
N TRP A 21 -0.19 15.25 -2.72
CA TRP A 21 0.40 16.33 -1.93
C TRP A 21 -0.55 17.50 -1.74
N ILE A 22 -0.34 18.24 -0.65
CA ILE A 22 -0.98 19.52 -0.37
C ILE A 22 0.14 20.53 -0.03
N ILE A 23 0.02 21.75 -0.57
CA ILE A 23 0.84 22.89 -0.22
C ILE A 23 -0.09 24.05 0.18
N GLN A 24 0.01 24.48 1.44
CA GLN A 24 -0.59 25.72 1.93
C GLN A 24 0.46 26.82 1.85
N SER A 25 0.16 27.94 1.22
CA SER A 25 1.06 29.11 1.18
C SER A 25 0.27 30.41 1.32
N ALA A 26 0.96 31.55 1.49
CA ALA A 26 0.33 32.88 1.48
C ALA A 26 -0.44 33.23 0.18
N LYS A 27 -0.41 32.39 -0.87
CA LYS A 27 -1.18 32.55 -2.11
C LYS A 27 -2.53 31.82 -2.11
N GLY A 28 -2.68 30.79 -1.28
CA GLY A 28 -3.73 29.79 -1.44
C GLY A 28 -3.32 28.43 -0.89
N ILE A 29 -4.21 27.46 -1.10
CA ILE A 29 -3.97 26.04 -0.89
C ILE A 29 -3.94 25.41 -2.30
N LYS A 30 -2.90 24.64 -2.62
CA LYS A 30 -2.81 23.86 -3.86
C LYS A 30 -2.61 22.40 -3.49
N TRP A 31 -3.23 21.50 -4.25
CA TRP A 31 -3.12 20.06 -4.04
C TRP A 31 -2.98 19.32 -5.36
N HIS A 32 -2.62 18.04 -5.27
CA HIS A 32 -2.55 17.11 -6.38
C HIS A 32 -2.94 15.72 -5.89
N ASN A 33 -3.82 15.05 -6.65
CA ASN A 33 -4.27 13.67 -6.42
C ASN A 33 -4.60 13.39 -4.94
N ILE A 34 -5.54 14.13 -4.36
CA ILE A 34 -6.07 13.86 -3.02
C ILE A 34 -7.49 13.28 -3.11
N PRO A 35 -8.01 12.60 -2.08
CA PRO A 35 -9.37 12.05 -2.06
C PRO A 35 -10.45 13.13 -2.26
N ASP A 36 -11.57 12.76 -2.88
CA ASP A 36 -12.63 13.69 -3.28
C ASP A 36 -13.33 14.36 -2.08
N GLU A 37 -13.44 13.66 -0.94
CA GLU A 37 -13.94 14.24 0.31
C GLU A 37 -13.02 15.37 0.81
N LEU A 38 -11.71 15.17 0.67
CA LEU A 38 -10.71 16.16 1.05
C LEU A 38 -10.64 17.31 0.04
N VAL A 39 -10.86 17.06 -1.26
CA VAL A 39 -11.02 18.13 -2.26
C VAL A 39 -12.20 19.03 -1.88
N THR A 40 -13.35 18.43 -1.55
CA THR A 40 -14.56 19.15 -1.17
C THR A 40 -14.31 20.02 0.07
N LEU A 41 -13.70 19.46 1.11
CA LEU A 41 -13.35 20.21 2.33
C LEU A 41 -12.36 21.36 2.06
N LEU A 42 -11.31 21.15 1.25
CA LEU A 42 -10.29 22.17 0.99
C LEU A 42 -10.75 23.28 0.04
N GLN A 43 -11.80 23.05 -0.77
CA GLN A 43 -12.40 24.09 -1.62
C GLN A 43 -13.14 25.17 -0.80
N ASP A 44 -13.72 24.79 0.34
CA ASP A 44 -14.49 25.67 1.23
C ASP A 44 -13.64 26.37 2.33
N LEU A 45 -12.32 26.17 2.33
CA LEU A 45 -11.40 26.71 3.35
C LEU A 45 -10.46 27.77 2.77
N SER A 46 -10.41 28.94 3.40
CA SER A 46 -9.37 29.92 3.12
C SER A 46 -8.03 29.54 3.77
N VAL A 47 -6.95 30.18 3.29
CA VAL A 47 -5.57 29.95 3.79
C VAL A 47 -5.45 30.11 5.31
N ASN A 48 -6.21 31.04 5.91
CA ASN A 48 -6.14 31.33 7.34
C ASN A 48 -7.01 30.38 8.18
N GLU A 49 -7.95 29.68 7.55
CA GLU A 49 -8.85 28.72 8.21
C GLU A 49 -8.22 27.32 8.27
N LEU A 50 -7.39 26.94 7.29
CA LEU A 50 -6.60 25.70 7.33
C LEU A 50 -5.49 25.79 8.40
N LEU A 51 -5.65 25.08 9.51
CA LEU A 51 -4.73 25.16 10.67
C LEU A 51 -3.62 24.12 10.65
N ASP A 52 -3.89 22.90 10.20
CA ASP A 52 -2.90 21.82 10.05
C ASP A 52 -3.42 20.73 9.09
N PHE A 53 -2.54 19.91 8.51
CA PHE A 53 -2.95 18.79 7.65
C PHE A 53 -1.86 17.72 7.51
N SER A 54 -2.27 16.48 7.31
CA SER A 54 -1.38 15.35 7.04
C SER A 54 -2.00 14.38 6.04
N LEU A 55 -1.15 13.74 5.24
CA LEU A 55 -1.50 12.72 4.25
C LEU A 55 -0.74 11.43 4.59
N GLY A 56 -1.37 10.27 4.41
CA GLY A 56 -0.81 8.95 4.63
C GLY A 56 -0.78 8.11 3.34
N LEU A 57 -0.81 6.78 3.51
CA LEU A 57 -1.07 5.82 2.41
C LEU A 57 -2.56 5.51 2.27
N ASP A 58 -2.92 4.87 1.16
CA ASP A 58 -4.26 4.37 0.84
C ASP A 58 -5.34 5.46 0.99
N GLY A 59 -5.01 6.71 0.66
CA GLY A 59 -5.93 7.85 0.78
C GLY A 59 -6.21 8.30 2.23
N ARG A 60 -5.45 7.85 3.24
CA ARG A 60 -5.57 8.37 4.62
C ARG A 60 -5.23 9.86 4.68
N TRP A 61 -6.05 10.66 5.36
CA TRP A 61 -5.82 12.08 5.57
C TRP A 61 -6.35 12.58 6.92
N TYR A 62 -5.80 13.72 7.35
CA TYR A 62 -6.22 14.52 8.50
C TYR A 62 -6.15 16.00 8.13
N VAL A 63 -7.15 16.78 8.55
CA VAL A 63 -7.18 18.25 8.46
C VAL A 63 -7.67 18.82 9.77
N LYS A 64 -6.97 19.84 10.28
CA LYS A 64 -7.43 20.74 11.35
C LYS A 64 -7.75 22.09 10.72
N TYR A 65 -8.92 22.65 11.01
CA TYR A 65 -9.33 23.93 10.46
C TYR A 65 -10.17 24.74 11.46
N ARG A 66 -10.40 26.02 11.15
CA ARG A 66 -11.21 26.93 11.96
C ARG A 66 -12.22 27.65 11.09
N GLN A 67 -13.51 27.39 11.28
CA GLN A 67 -14.60 28.12 10.61
C GLN A 67 -15.49 28.79 11.65
N LYS A 68 -15.95 30.02 11.36
CA LYS A 68 -16.87 30.81 12.22
C LYS A 68 -16.43 30.88 13.70
N GLY A 69 -15.11 30.94 13.94
CA GLY A 69 -14.51 30.99 15.28
C GLY A 69 -14.38 29.64 16.01
N ARG A 70 -14.93 28.55 15.48
CA ARG A 70 -14.80 27.20 16.05
C ARG A 70 -13.66 26.43 15.37
N GLU A 71 -12.79 25.84 16.17
CA GLU A 71 -11.81 24.85 15.66
C GLU A 71 -12.46 23.48 15.55
N THR A 72 -12.23 22.84 14.40
CA THR A 72 -12.71 21.51 14.03
C THR A 72 -11.53 20.72 13.46
N HIS A 73 -11.60 19.39 13.56
CA HIS A 73 -10.72 18.51 12.81
C HIS A 73 -11.55 17.44 12.13
N GLU A 74 -11.09 17.02 10.95
CA GLU A 74 -11.68 15.95 10.16
C GLU A 74 -10.58 15.00 9.69
N LEU A 75 -10.98 13.76 9.43
CA LEU A 75 -10.07 12.70 9.01
C LEU A 75 -10.83 11.62 8.24
N ALA A 76 -10.11 10.88 7.40
CA ALA A 76 -10.68 9.85 6.54
C ALA A 76 -11.56 8.84 7.35
N PRO A 77 -12.76 8.45 6.87
CA PRO A 77 -13.74 7.70 7.69
C PRO A 77 -13.20 6.46 8.41
N TYR A 78 -12.31 5.72 7.75
CA TYR A 78 -11.70 4.49 8.29
C TYR A 78 -10.66 4.74 9.40
N LEU A 79 -10.03 5.91 9.42
CA LEU A 79 -8.91 6.23 10.31
C LEU A 79 -9.36 6.41 11.78
N TRP A 80 -10.62 6.79 12.04
CA TRP A 80 -11.19 6.80 13.40
C TRP A 80 -11.06 5.45 14.11
N LYS A 81 -11.27 4.36 13.37
CA LYS A 81 -11.17 2.99 13.90
C LYS A 81 -9.72 2.57 14.19
N GLU A 82 -8.76 3.12 13.46
CA GLU A 82 -7.32 2.88 13.67
C GLU A 82 -6.73 3.71 14.82
N LEU A 83 -7.25 4.92 15.05
CA LEU A 83 -6.83 5.81 16.14
C LEU A 83 -7.33 5.35 17.53
N GLY A 84 -8.18 4.33 17.58
CA GLY A 84 -8.63 3.64 18.81
C GLY A 84 -9.46 4.49 19.76
N GLN A 85 -10.04 5.60 19.30
CA GLN A 85 -10.68 6.61 20.13
C GLN A 85 -12.07 6.98 19.59
N GLY A 86 -13.06 7.03 20.48
CA GLY A 86 -14.38 7.55 20.17
C GLY A 86 -14.35 9.06 19.87
N SER A 87 -15.42 9.55 19.25
CA SER A 87 -15.60 10.90 18.69
C SER A 87 -15.38 12.12 19.61
N ASN A 88 -15.06 11.91 20.89
CA ASN A 88 -15.09 12.95 21.92
C ASN A 88 -13.69 13.52 22.25
N VAL A 89 -12.61 12.94 21.70
CA VAL A 89 -11.24 13.40 21.96
C VAL A 89 -10.84 14.49 20.96
N LYS A 90 -10.32 15.62 21.46
CA LYS A 90 -9.81 16.71 20.59
C LYS A 90 -8.38 16.42 20.14
N LEU A 91 -8.20 16.12 18.85
CA LEU A 91 -6.88 16.02 18.23
C LEU A 91 -6.25 17.41 18.05
N ASP A 92 -5.10 17.65 18.69
CA ASP A 92 -4.38 18.92 18.58
C ASP A 92 -3.40 18.92 17.39
N ARG A 93 -2.72 17.80 17.16
CA ARG A 93 -1.84 17.51 16.03
C ARG A 93 -1.91 16.02 15.67
N LEU A 94 -1.83 15.70 14.37
CA LEU A 94 -1.73 14.31 13.88
C LEU A 94 -0.84 14.24 12.63
N THR A 95 0.20 13.41 12.69
CA THR A 95 1.08 13.05 11.58
C THR A 95 0.81 11.61 11.18
N LEU A 96 0.53 11.38 9.90
CA LEU A 96 0.29 10.06 9.33
C LEU A 96 1.58 9.53 8.70
N GLY A 97 1.89 8.27 9.00
CA GLY A 97 3.02 7.54 8.42
C GLY A 97 2.57 6.49 7.39
N PRO A 98 3.51 5.63 6.96
CA PRO A 98 3.18 4.48 6.12
C PRO A 98 2.30 3.47 6.85
N TYR A 99 1.44 2.76 6.12
CA TYR A 99 0.53 1.76 6.65
C TYR A 99 -0.35 2.33 7.79
N ALA A 100 -0.47 1.62 8.92
CA ALA A 100 -1.23 2.07 10.09
C ALA A 100 -0.48 3.09 10.97
N ASP A 101 0.81 3.37 10.68
CA ASP A 101 1.67 4.20 11.53
C ASP A 101 1.12 5.63 11.62
N HIS A 102 1.09 6.18 12.84
CA HIS A 102 0.74 7.56 13.11
C HIS A 102 1.37 8.02 14.42
N TRP A 103 1.54 9.33 14.55
CA TRP A 103 1.90 9.99 15.81
C TRP A 103 1.06 11.25 15.95
N GLY A 104 0.60 11.57 17.15
CA GLY A 104 -0.18 12.78 17.39
C GLY A 104 -0.19 13.21 18.84
N VAL A 105 -0.84 14.34 19.07
CA VAL A 105 -1.12 14.88 20.41
C VAL A 105 -2.61 15.09 20.53
N ARG A 106 -3.21 14.53 21.58
CA ARG A 106 -4.61 14.76 21.94
C ARG A 106 -4.69 15.71 23.13
N ARG A 107 -5.76 16.49 23.20
CA ARG A 107 -6.11 17.31 24.37
C ARG A 107 -7.12 16.55 25.22
N ALA A 108 -6.77 16.29 26.47
CA ALA A 108 -7.66 15.67 27.45
C ALA A 108 -8.70 16.67 27.99
N GLU A 109 -9.65 16.19 28.79
CA GLU A 109 -10.76 17.01 29.32
C GLU A 109 -10.29 18.11 30.29
N ASP A 110 -9.20 17.84 31.02
CA ASP A 110 -8.48 18.80 31.88
C ASP A 110 -7.67 19.86 31.10
N GLY A 111 -7.64 19.76 29.77
CA GLY A 111 -6.88 20.64 28.88
C GLY A 111 -5.43 20.21 28.63
N SER A 112 -4.93 19.19 29.33
CA SER A 112 -3.56 18.67 29.19
C SER A 112 -3.33 18.07 27.79
N LEU A 113 -2.07 18.11 27.35
CA LEU A 113 -1.63 17.54 26.08
C LEU A 113 -1.01 16.18 26.31
N GLN A 114 -1.55 15.15 25.64
CA GLN A 114 -1.13 13.77 25.79
C GLN A 114 -0.64 13.25 24.42
N PRO A 115 0.63 12.84 24.26
CA PRO A 115 1.11 12.24 23.03
C PRO A 115 0.52 10.83 22.84
N PHE A 116 0.44 10.37 21.59
CA PHE A 116 0.08 8.98 21.26
C PHE A 116 0.70 8.56 19.92
N SER A 117 0.91 7.25 19.74
CA SER A 117 1.43 6.68 18.49
C SER A 117 1.06 5.21 18.33
N SER A 118 0.87 4.78 17.07
CA SER A 118 0.70 3.37 16.70
C SER A 118 1.98 2.69 16.21
N ILE A 119 3.09 3.43 16.08
CA ILE A 119 4.35 2.94 15.49
C ILE A 119 4.82 1.72 16.28
N ALA A 120 4.74 0.55 15.64
CA ALA A 120 4.80 -0.71 16.37
C ALA A 120 6.23 -1.04 16.84
N SER A 121 6.39 -1.09 18.17
CA SER A 121 7.54 -1.67 18.88
C SER A 121 8.88 -0.92 18.77
N ALA A 122 9.22 -0.21 19.85
CA ALA A 122 10.59 0.03 20.34
C ALA A 122 11.59 0.68 19.36
N ASP A 123 11.10 1.36 18.33
CA ASP A 123 11.96 2.08 17.40
C ASP A 123 12.56 3.34 18.06
N GLY A 124 13.71 3.80 17.56
CA GLY A 124 14.44 4.92 18.16
C GLY A 124 13.62 6.22 18.25
N PHE A 125 12.65 6.39 17.35
CA PHE A 125 11.71 7.52 17.35
C PHE A 125 10.96 7.65 18.67
N THR A 126 10.18 6.63 19.05
CA THR A 126 9.33 6.68 20.24
C THR A 126 10.17 6.83 21.49
N ARG A 127 11.28 6.10 21.62
CA ARG A 127 12.16 6.21 22.78
C ARG A 127 12.78 7.59 22.94
N LEU A 128 13.26 8.18 21.86
CA LEU A 128 13.90 9.50 21.86
C LEU A 128 12.87 10.61 22.10
N LEU A 129 11.71 10.53 21.43
CA LEU A 129 10.66 11.51 21.61
C LEU A 129 10.06 11.43 23.02
N ASP A 130 9.77 10.22 23.52
CA ASP A 130 9.27 10.01 24.88
C ASP A 130 10.30 10.52 25.90
N SER A 131 11.60 10.21 25.76
CA SER A 131 12.63 10.71 26.71
C SER A 131 12.75 12.23 26.73
N GLU A 132 12.55 12.91 25.60
CA GLU A 132 12.57 14.37 25.53
C GLU A 132 11.25 15.01 26.01
N THR A 133 10.11 14.30 25.92
CA THR A 133 8.81 14.78 26.44
C THR A 133 8.52 14.42 27.90
N LEU A 134 9.19 13.40 28.46
CA LEU A 134 9.11 13.02 29.87
C LEU A 134 10.06 13.83 30.76
N ASN A 135 10.97 14.59 30.16
CA ASN A 135 11.65 15.68 30.85
C ASN A 135 10.65 16.85 30.96
N ASP A 136 10.07 17.02 32.15
CA ASP A 136 8.99 17.95 32.55
C ASP A 136 9.26 19.47 32.36
N ASP A 137 10.19 19.86 31.47
CA ASP A 137 10.35 21.25 31.05
C ASP A 137 9.12 21.69 30.22
N GLU A 138 8.24 22.49 30.84
CA GLU A 138 7.06 23.12 30.21
C GLU A 138 7.37 23.90 28.90
N ASN A 139 8.66 24.15 28.62
CA ASN A 139 9.15 24.82 27.42
C ASN A 139 9.48 23.90 26.23
N SER A 140 9.47 22.56 26.38
CA SER A 140 9.86 21.62 25.31
C SER A 140 8.88 21.64 24.13
N LYS A 141 9.25 22.37 23.08
CA LYS A 141 8.40 22.67 21.93
C LYS A 141 8.72 21.78 20.74
N ILE A 142 7.81 20.84 20.44
CA ILE A 142 7.83 20.06 19.20
C ILE A 142 7.43 20.96 18.02
N ASP A 143 8.40 21.38 17.20
CA ASP A 143 8.12 22.21 16.01
C ASP A 143 7.38 21.41 14.94
N PHE A 144 7.93 20.26 14.51
CA PHE A 144 7.35 19.34 13.52
C PHE A 144 7.67 17.87 13.82
N VAL A 145 6.86 16.97 13.29
CA VAL A 145 7.08 15.52 13.21
C VAL A 145 6.71 15.06 11.80
N SER A 146 7.53 14.21 11.20
CA SER A 146 7.30 13.62 9.88
C SER A 146 7.69 12.14 9.86
N LEU A 147 6.79 11.33 9.32
CA LEU A 147 6.91 9.87 9.24
C LEU A 147 6.97 9.49 7.76
N GLY A 148 7.92 8.63 7.40
CA GLY A 148 8.28 8.34 6.02
C GLY A 148 8.44 6.85 5.73
N PHE A 149 8.55 6.55 4.44
CA PHE A 149 8.63 5.21 3.90
C PHE A 149 9.74 4.34 4.50
N GLY A 150 9.40 3.09 4.86
CA GLY A 150 10.38 2.12 5.37
C GLY A 150 10.88 2.44 6.78
N GLY A 151 10.08 3.14 7.58
CA GLY A 151 10.45 3.60 8.92
C GLY A 151 11.52 4.69 8.90
N ASP A 152 11.58 5.49 7.84
CA ASP A 152 12.31 6.76 7.90
C ASP A 152 11.45 7.76 8.73
N TRP A 153 12.08 8.60 9.54
CA TRP A 153 11.39 9.62 10.34
C TRP A 153 12.29 10.84 10.58
N ALA A 154 11.68 11.99 10.84
CA ALA A 154 12.36 13.21 11.25
C ALA A 154 11.44 14.07 12.13
N PHE A 155 11.99 14.71 13.16
CA PHE A 155 11.27 15.66 13.99
C PHE A 155 12.18 16.80 14.48
N SER A 156 11.58 17.83 15.09
CA SER A 156 12.33 18.91 15.73
C SER A 156 11.74 19.24 17.10
N ILE A 157 12.61 19.34 18.11
CA ILE A 157 12.30 19.84 19.45
C ILE A 157 13.21 21.02 19.73
N ASN A 158 12.66 22.16 20.14
CA ASN A 158 13.41 23.38 20.47
C ASN A 158 14.36 23.84 19.34
N GLY A 159 13.99 23.58 18.08
CA GLY A 159 14.81 23.82 16.89
C GLY A 159 15.98 22.86 16.65
N HIS A 160 16.18 21.83 17.49
CA HIS A 160 17.11 20.73 17.23
C HIS A 160 16.43 19.64 16.40
N VAL A 161 17.05 19.22 15.30
CA VAL A 161 16.47 18.25 14.36
C VAL A 161 17.04 16.86 14.61
N GLU A 162 16.16 15.91 14.87
CA GLU A 162 16.47 14.49 15.02
C GLU A 162 15.87 13.69 13.87
N HIS A 163 16.59 12.66 13.40
CA HIS A 163 16.13 11.88 12.24
C HIS A 163 16.69 10.46 12.13
N ARG A 164 15.91 9.59 11.49
CA ARG A 164 16.38 8.37 10.83
C ARG A 164 16.02 8.44 9.35
N CYS A 165 16.97 8.79 8.50
CA CYS A 165 16.79 8.95 7.06
C CYS A 165 18.05 8.50 6.30
N GLY A 166 17.93 8.16 5.01
CA GLY A 166 19.04 7.66 4.20
C GLY A 166 20.16 8.67 3.89
N LYS A 167 21.37 8.18 3.55
CA LYS A 167 22.57 9.02 3.26
C LYS A 167 22.34 10.23 2.33
N PRO A 168 21.57 10.15 1.21
CA PRO A 168 21.35 11.32 0.34
C PRO A 168 20.63 12.47 1.04
N PHE A 169 19.71 12.17 1.97
CA PHE A 169 19.05 13.16 2.82
C PHE A 169 20.05 13.73 3.84
N GLN A 170 20.79 12.87 4.54
CA GLN A 170 21.76 13.28 5.57
C GLN A 170 22.80 14.26 5.01
N ASN A 171 23.36 13.96 3.84
CA ASN A 171 24.32 14.83 3.15
C ASN A 171 23.72 16.22 2.87
N ARG A 172 22.46 16.27 2.38
CA ARG A 172 21.78 17.52 2.03
C ARG A 172 21.39 18.34 3.25
N LEU A 173 21.00 17.69 4.35
CA LEU A 173 20.78 18.36 5.63
C LEU A 173 22.09 18.97 6.16
N ALA A 174 23.19 18.19 6.16
CA ALA A 174 24.51 18.64 6.59
C ALA A 174 25.05 19.79 5.71
N ASP A 175 24.84 19.77 4.39
CA ASP A 175 25.24 20.85 3.49
C ASP A 175 24.50 22.16 3.77
N GLY A 176 23.21 22.08 4.11
CA GLY A 176 22.43 23.24 4.56
C GLY A 176 22.92 23.77 5.91
N GLN A 177 23.19 22.89 6.87
CA GLN A 177 23.77 23.28 8.18
C GLN A 177 25.15 23.95 8.02
N LYS A 178 26.05 23.41 7.19
CA LYS A 178 27.34 24.06 6.83
C LYS A 178 27.12 25.45 6.22
N SER A 179 26.06 25.60 5.42
CA SER A 179 25.63 26.87 4.82
C SER A 179 24.85 27.78 5.79
N ARG A 180 24.84 27.46 7.10
CA ARG A 180 24.11 28.16 8.18
C ARG A 180 22.59 28.26 7.96
N LYS A 181 22.00 27.38 7.15
CA LYS A 181 20.54 27.29 6.99
C LYS A 181 19.93 26.50 8.15
N ARG A 182 18.89 27.06 8.76
CA ARG A 182 18.08 26.41 9.80
C ARG A 182 16.88 25.72 9.15
N VAL A 183 16.54 24.53 9.61
CA VAL A 183 15.37 23.78 9.15
C VAL A 183 14.11 24.39 9.77
N SER A 184 13.06 24.57 8.98
CA SER A 184 11.73 24.91 9.49
C SER A 184 10.80 23.71 9.52
N THR A 185 10.83 22.87 8.49
CA THR A 185 10.13 21.57 8.49
C THR A 185 10.81 20.58 7.54
N ILE A 186 10.71 19.30 7.88
CA ILE A 186 11.05 18.18 7.01
C ILE A 186 9.76 17.46 6.68
N VAL A 187 9.56 17.15 5.41
CA VAL A 187 8.41 16.40 4.91
C VAL A 187 8.92 15.16 4.21
N LEU A 188 8.59 14.00 4.77
CA LEU A 188 8.89 12.69 4.20
C LEU A 188 7.65 12.14 3.49
N SER A 189 7.86 11.42 2.40
CA SER A 189 6.80 10.67 1.72
C SER A 189 6.57 9.35 2.47
N PRO A 190 5.31 8.98 2.79
CA PRO A 190 5.01 7.63 3.29
C PRO A 190 5.03 6.59 2.14
N MET A 191 4.91 7.03 0.89
CA MET A 191 4.80 6.19 -0.32
C MET A 191 6.14 5.62 -0.78
N ASP A 192 7.21 6.39 -0.62
CA ASP A 192 8.55 6.09 -1.11
C ASP A 192 9.60 6.98 -0.43
N ARG A 193 10.89 6.81 -0.75
CA ARG A 193 11.99 7.60 -0.13
C ARG A 193 12.12 9.02 -0.70
N LEU A 194 10.99 9.69 -0.95
CA LEU A 194 10.96 11.11 -1.28
C LEU A 194 10.94 11.96 -0.01
N TRP A 195 11.60 13.12 -0.09
CA TRP A 195 11.70 14.07 1.00
C TRP A 195 11.82 15.50 0.49
N ILE A 196 11.37 16.44 1.32
CA ILE A 196 11.53 17.88 1.16
C ILE A 196 12.03 18.43 2.49
N ILE A 197 13.12 19.20 2.46
CA ILE A 197 13.59 20.04 3.55
C ILE A 197 13.18 21.47 3.20
N VAL A 198 12.39 22.09 4.08
CA VAL A 198 12.02 23.50 4.03
C VAL A 198 12.92 24.26 5.01
N TRP A 199 13.68 25.21 4.49
CA TRP A 199 14.60 26.03 5.28
C TRP A 199 13.89 27.30 5.78
N GLU A 200 14.34 27.87 6.91
CA GLU A 200 13.78 29.12 7.47
C GLU A 200 13.89 30.33 6.50
N ASP A 201 14.84 30.30 5.57
CA ASP A 201 14.98 31.31 4.50
C ASP A 201 13.96 31.14 3.35
N GLY A 202 13.03 30.19 3.47
CA GLY A 202 12.01 29.90 2.46
C GLY A 202 12.52 29.11 1.25
N SER A 203 13.80 28.72 1.22
CA SER A 203 14.33 27.86 0.16
C SER A 203 13.99 26.38 0.40
N LEU A 204 14.09 25.58 -0.67
CA LEU A 204 13.78 24.15 -0.67
C LEU A 204 15.00 23.30 -1.02
N SER A 205 15.10 22.14 -0.40
CA SER A 205 15.95 21.04 -0.88
C SER A 205 15.12 19.76 -0.91
N HIS A 206 15.21 18.98 -1.98
CA HIS A 206 14.35 17.81 -2.18
C HIS A 206 15.00 16.80 -3.13
N ASN A 207 14.42 15.60 -3.21
CA ASN A 207 14.69 14.60 -4.26
C ASN A 207 13.47 14.23 -5.13
N LEU A 208 12.37 15.01 -5.04
CA LEU A 208 11.16 14.84 -5.87
C LEU A 208 11.46 14.59 -7.36
N PRO A 209 10.68 13.72 -8.06
CA PRO A 209 10.69 13.57 -9.50
C PRO A 209 10.43 14.89 -10.24
N LEU A 210 10.93 15.04 -11.46
CA LEU A 210 10.95 16.32 -12.19
C LEU A 210 9.58 16.98 -12.33
N ASN A 211 8.53 16.20 -12.63
CA ASN A 211 7.15 16.71 -12.74
C ASN A 211 6.65 17.33 -11.42
N MET A 212 6.81 16.62 -10.30
CA MET A 212 6.44 17.14 -8.97
C MET A 212 7.35 18.31 -8.56
N ALA A 213 8.66 18.19 -8.82
CA ALA A 213 9.65 19.19 -8.45
C ALA A 213 9.38 20.55 -9.09
N THR A 214 8.97 20.57 -10.37
CA THR A 214 8.57 21.80 -11.07
C THR A 214 7.34 22.42 -10.41
N GLU A 215 6.25 21.67 -10.27
CA GLU A 215 5.01 22.21 -9.69
C GLU A 215 5.16 22.71 -8.25
N VAL A 216 5.89 21.96 -7.41
CA VAL A 216 6.17 22.34 -6.01
C VAL A 216 7.03 23.59 -5.96
N LYS A 217 8.10 23.66 -6.78
CA LYS A 217 8.96 24.85 -6.85
C LYS A 217 8.22 26.06 -7.36
N ASP A 218 7.52 25.98 -8.48
CA ASP A 218 6.83 27.11 -9.09
C ASP A 218 5.82 27.71 -8.10
N TYR A 219 5.08 26.85 -7.39
CA TYR A 219 4.14 27.30 -6.38
C TYR A 219 4.84 27.98 -5.19
N CYS A 220 5.92 27.40 -4.66
CA CYS A 220 6.68 27.96 -3.55
C CYS A 220 7.54 29.19 -3.91
N GLN A 221 8.01 29.34 -5.15
CA GLN A 221 9.07 30.31 -5.50
C GLN A 221 8.58 31.75 -5.70
N LEU A 222 7.44 32.01 -6.35
CA LEU A 222 7.11 33.42 -6.67
C LEU A 222 6.54 34.25 -5.51
N ARG A 223 7.44 34.86 -4.73
CA ARG A 223 7.31 36.21 -4.15
C ARG A 223 8.69 36.89 -4.05
N TYR A 224 9.16 37.43 -5.18
CA TYR A 224 10.13 38.55 -5.22
C TYR A 224 9.71 39.69 -6.16
N SER A 225 8.56 39.57 -6.84
CA SER A 225 8.12 40.47 -7.92
C SER A 225 6.88 41.34 -7.62
N LEU A 226 6.36 41.34 -6.38
CA LEU A 226 5.16 42.10 -5.98
C LEU A 226 5.38 43.02 -4.78
N SER A 227 6.59 43.55 -4.60
CA SER A 227 6.89 44.59 -3.60
C SER A 227 7.83 45.66 -4.15
N ARG A 228 7.40 46.35 -5.21
CA ARG A 228 7.82 47.71 -5.60
C ARG A 228 6.92 48.22 -6.73
N ASN A 229 5.73 48.66 -6.36
CA ASN A 229 4.89 49.57 -7.15
C ASN A 229 4.05 50.43 -6.19
N SER A 230 4.75 51.19 -5.35
CA SER A 230 4.31 52.51 -4.90
C SER A 230 5.47 53.48 -5.14
N ASP A 231 5.11 54.73 -5.42
CA ASP A 231 5.99 55.90 -5.38
C ASP A 231 7.15 55.95 -6.40
N ARG A 232 6.81 56.40 -7.61
CA ARG A 232 7.46 57.60 -8.17
C ARG A 232 6.63 58.25 -9.28
N SER A 233 5.99 59.36 -8.92
CA SER A 233 5.59 60.38 -9.87
C SER A 233 6.81 61.14 -10.41
N ASP A 234 6.71 61.47 -11.69
CA ASP A 234 7.22 62.68 -12.36
C ASP A 234 8.68 63.16 -12.12
N SER A 235 9.53 63.03 -13.15
CA SER A 235 10.18 64.17 -13.83
C SER A 235 11.32 63.73 -14.78
N GLY A 236 11.48 64.44 -15.90
CA GLY A 236 12.75 64.51 -16.64
C GLY A 236 12.97 63.56 -17.82
N ARG A 237 12.62 64.02 -19.03
CA ARG A 237 13.36 63.68 -20.27
C ARG A 237 14.73 64.41 -20.22
N PRO A 238 15.81 63.89 -20.85
CA PRO A 238 15.99 64.14 -22.29
C PRO A 238 16.62 62.98 -23.10
N GLU A 239 17.03 63.31 -24.32
CA GLU A 239 17.28 62.45 -25.49
C GLU A 239 18.62 61.65 -25.55
N PRO A 240 18.76 60.70 -26.50
CA PRO A 240 19.91 59.79 -26.59
C PRO A 240 21.06 60.34 -27.44
N GLN A 241 22.30 59.93 -27.12
CA GLN A 241 23.45 60.13 -28.01
C GLN A 241 24.32 58.87 -28.19
N LYS A 242 24.97 58.81 -29.36
CA LYS A 242 25.74 57.67 -29.88
C LYS A 242 27.21 57.72 -29.50
N ALA A 243 27.79 56.52 -29.38
CA ALA A 243 29.17 56.14 -29.75
C ALA A 243 30.38 56.82 -29.09
N ARG A 244 31.32 56.01 -28.58
CA ARG A 244 32.60 55.67 -29.26
C ARG A 244 33.52 54.78 -28.39
N HIS A 245 34.28 53.90 -29.04
CA HIS A 245 35.56 53.38 -28.51
C HIS A 245 36.67 54.43 -28.68
N PRO A 246 37.72 54.40 -27.84
CA PRO A 246 38.96 53.66 -28.16
C PRO A 246 39.35 52.70 -26.99
N ARG A 247 40.20 51.66 -27.10
CA ARG A 247 41.62 51.55 -27.57
C ARG A 247 42.58 52.46 -26.75
N SER A 248 43.74 52.00 -26.27
CA SER A 248 44.43 50.70 -26.43
C SER A 248 45.59 50.51 -25.41
N ASP A 249 46.25 49.34 -25.47
CA ASP A 249 47.64 49.03 -25.02
C ASP A 249 47.95 49.12 -23.49
N ALA A 250 48.94 48.46 -22.86
CA ALA A 250 49.96 47.44 -23.22
C ALA A 250 50.37 46.69 -21.90
N GLU A 251 51.16 45.61 -21.79
CA GLU A 251 51.70 44.59 -22.71
C GLU A 251 52.21 43.36 -21.88
N LEU A 252 52.78 42.33 -22.54
CA LEU A 252 53.82 41.35 -22.10
C LEU A 252 53.71 40.59 -20.74
N GLY A 253 54.00 39.29 -20.64
CA GLY A 253 54.50 38.30 -21.61
C GLY A 253 54.08 36.85 -21.26
N THR A 254 54.00 35.95 -22.25
CA THR A 254 55.01 34.90 -22.58
C THR A 254 55.16 33.79 -21.52
N SER A 255 55.11 32.48 -21.83
CA SER A 255 54.92 31.80 -23.13
C SER A 255 54.81 30.26 -23.00
N SER A 256 54.10 29.61 -23.94
CA SER A 256 54.34 28.23 -24.47
C SER A 256 54.13 27.03 -23.51
N THR A 257 53.76 25.80 -23.92
CA THR A 257 53.52 25.08 -25.21
C THR A 257 52.31 24.13 -25.03
N SER A 258 51.21 24.17 -25.79
CA SER A 258 50.99 23.77 -27.20
C SER A 258 50.93 22.25 -27.50
N ALA A 259 49.72 21.74 -27.78
CA ALA A 259 49.48 20.66 -28.77
C ALA A 259 47.98 20.63 -29.19
N GLN A 260 47.67 21.15 -30.37
CA GLN A 260 46.36 20.95 -31.04
C GLN A 260 46.47 19.84 -32.10
N LYS A 261 45.40 19.07 -32.29
CA LYS A 261 44.96 18.62 -33.63
C LYS A 261 43.51 18.11 -33.62
N GLN A 262 42.65 18.77 -34.41
CA GLN A 262 41.42 18.21 -34.98
C GLN A 262 41.70 17.87 -36.47
N PRO A 263 40.69 17.45 -37.26
CA PRO A 263 39.97 16.17 -37.23
C PRO A 263 40.31 15.36 -38.50
N PRO A 264 39.54 14.30 -38.85
CA PRO A 264 39.00 14.30 -40.22
C PRO A 264 37.59 13.69 -40.37
N THR A 265 37.01 13.88 -41.57
CA THR A 265 35.67 13.45 -42.01
C THR A 265 35.73 12.48 -43.22
N ALA A 266 34.62 11.74 -43.43
CA ALA A 266 34.14 11.12 -44.69
C ALA A 266 34.74 9.79 -45.24
N ASN A 267 33.94 8.69 -45.15
CA ASN A 267 33.28 7.91 -46.24
C ASN A 267 34.06 7.37 -47.49
N PRO A 268 33.51 6.45 -48.35
CA PRO A 268 32.39 5.47 -48.22
C PRO A 268 32.66 4.05 -48.89
N THR A 269 31.60 3.23 -49.07
CA THR A 269 31.45 2.07 -50.03
C THR A 269 32.21 0.76 -49.68
N GLN A 270 31.79 -0.48 -50.01
CA GLN A 270 30.76 -1.09 -50.89
C GLN A 270 30.03 -2.23 -50.10
N ALA A 271 28.81 -2.73 -50.36
CA ALA A 271 27.96 -2.87 -51.55
C ALA A 271 28.27 -4.07 -52.49
N THR A 272 27.79 -5.27 -52.16
CA THR A 272 27.60 -6.38 -53.14
C THR A 272 26.24 -7.06 -52.99
N THR A 273 25.35 -6.85 -53.97
CA THR A 273 24.18 -7.70 -54.23
C THR A 273 24.29 -8.28 -55.63
N LYS A 274 23.92 -9.57 -55.79
CA LYS A 274 23.44 -10.22 -57.02
C LYS A 274 23.11 -11.70 -56.69
N ARG A 275 22.12 -12.41 -57.23
CA ARG A 275 20.75 -12.16 -57.75
C ARG A 275 20.42 -13.32 -58.70
N SER A 276 19.40 -14.12 -58.35
CA SER A 276 18.45 -14.82 -59.24
C SER A 276 18.91 -15.98 -60.17
N LYS A 277 18.15 -17.09 -60.09
CA LYS A 277 17.34 -17.77 -61.14
C LYS A 277 16.45 -18.79 -60.40
N ARG A 278 15.11 -18.93 -60.51
CA ARG A 278 14.03 -18.64 -61.49
C ARG A 278 13.66 -19.80 -62.44
N SER A 279 12.58 -20.52 -62.10
CA SER A 279 11.55 -21.20 -62.96
C SER A 279 10.67 -22.08 -62.05
N ALA A 280 9.41 -22.47 -62.33
CA ALA A 280 8.30 -21.94 -63.15
C ALA A 280 7.01 -22.65 -62.62
N ARG A 281 5.93 -21.96 -62.22
CA ARG A 281 4.69 -21.67 -62.99
C ARG A 281 3.96 -22.87 -63.63
N THR A 282 2.88 -23.34 -62.98
CA THR A 282 1.50 -23.60 -63.50
C THR A 282 0.61 -23.98 -62.31
N ASN A 283 -0.51 -23.35 -61.95
CA ASN A 283 -1.81 -23.07 -62.60
C ASN A 283 -2.93 -24.08 -62.25
N THR A 284 -4.14 -23.53 -62.07
CA THR A 284 -5.50 -24.11 -62.28
C THR A 284 -6.21 -25.00 -61.22
N THR A 285 -7.27 -24.37 -60.67
CA THR A 285 -8.68 -24.84 -60.46
C THR A 285 -9.09 -25.83 -59.37
N GLN A 286 -10.23 -25.47 -58.73
CA GLN A 286 -11.17 -26.33 -58.00
C GLN A 286 -11.85 -27.34 -58.97
N PRO A 287 -12.70 -28.26 -58.48
CA PRO A 287 -14.13 -27.91 -58.42
C PRO A 287 -14.85 -28.48 -57.15
N SER A 288 -15.73 -27.70 -56.51
CA SER A 288 -17.21 -27.75 -56.65
C SER A 288 -17.93 -28.75 -55.73
N SER A 289 -18.79 -28.22 -54.86
CA SER A 289 -19.87 -28.96 -54.21
C SER A 289 -21.20 -28.27 -54.51
N THR A 290 -21.95 -28.77 -55.50
CA THR A 290 -23.29 -28.23 -55.84
C THR A 290 -24.17 -29.32 -56.43
N GLN A 291 -25.49 -29.10 -56.31
CA GLN A 291 -26.64 -29.85 -56.85
C GLN A 291 -27.12 -31.01 -55.96
N GLN A 292 -28.42 -31.16 -55.68
CA GLN A 292 -29.59 -30.60 -56.38
C GLN A 292 -30.67 -30.04 -55.42
N THR A 293 -31.35 -28.98 -55.86
CA THR A 293 -32.64 -28.49 -55.35
C THR A 293 -33.81 -29.19 -56.05
N ILE A 294 -34.97 -29.30 -55.40
CA ILE A 294 -36.31 -29.11 -56.00
C ILE A 294 -37.38 -28.93 -54.90
N ASP A 295 -38.04 -27.77 -54.96
CA ASP A 295 -39.43 -27.37 -54.69
C ASP A 295 -40.26 -27.74 -53.43
N SER A 296 -41.10 -26.74 -53.10
CA SER A 296 -42.46 -26.81 -52.50
C SER A 296 -42.65 -26.47 -51.01
N GLN A 297 -43.12 -25.23 -50.77
CA GLN A 297 -44.08 -24.89 -49.69
C GLN A 297 -45.51 -25.38 -50.08
N PRO A 298 -46.57 -25.28 -49.23
CA PRO A 298 -46.65 -24.75 -47.85
C PRO A 298 -47.32 -25.73 -46.84
N ASN A 299 -47.30 -25.43 -45.53
CA ASN A 299 -48.45 -24.87 -44.78
C ASN A 299 -48.24 -24.91 -43.25
N ILE A 300 -48.90 -24.00 -42.54
CA ILE A 300 -48.86 -23.86 -41.07
C ILE A 300 -49.96 -24.71 -40.44
N MET A 301 -49.66 -25.43 -39.35
CA MET A 301 -50.67 -25.88 -38.38
C MET A 301 -50.12 -25.85 -36.96
N SER A 302 -50.87 -25.18 -36.08
CA SER A 302 -50.51 -24.91 -34.67
C SER A 302 -50.98 -26.02 -33.74
N LEU A 303 -50.19 -26.35 -32.70
CA LEU A 303 -50.56 -27.23 -31.59
C LEU A 303 -49.95 -26.72 -30.25
N PRO A 304 -50.50 -27.08 -29.07
CA PRO A 304 -51.20 -26.06 -28.28
C PRO A 304 -50.54 -25.68 -26.94
N VAL A 305 -51.03 -24.57 -26.38
CA VAL A 305 -50.67 -24.04 -25.05
C VAL A 305 -51.29 -24.89 -23.94
N ALA A 306 -50.51 -25.23 -22.92
CA ALA A 306 -50.97 -25.97 -21.74
C ALA A 306 -51.70 -25.05 -20.72
N PRO A 307 -52.73 -25.53 -20.01
CA PRO A 307 -53.53 -24.72 -19.08
C PRO A 307 -52.84 -24.49 -17.73
N LEU A 308 -53.13 -23.33 -17.11
CA LEU A 308 -52.70 -22.98 -15.75
C LEU A 308 -53.54 -23.70 -14.67
N PRO A 309 -52.99 -23.99 -13.48
CA PRO A 309 -53.75 -24.58 -12.38
C PRO A 309 -54.78 -23.62 -11.75
N VAL A 310 -55.92 -24.18 -11.35
CA VAL A 310 -57.05 -23.50 -10.70
C VAL A 310 -56.79 -23.31 -9.19
N GLN A 311 -57.19 -22.17 -8.63
CA GLN A 311 -57.11 -21.91 -7.17
C GLN A 311 -58.29 -22.53 -6.40
N PRO A 312 -58.08 -23.03 -5.16
CA PRO A 312 -59.15 -23.46 -4.26
C PRO A 312 -59.87 -22.26 -3.59
N PRO A 313 -61.08 -22.43 -3.05
CA PRO A 313 -61.91 -21.34 -2.54
C PRO A 313 -61.46 -20.80 -1.17
N ILE A 314 -61.78 -19.52 -0.94
CA ILE A 314 -61.47 -18.76 0.27
C ILE A 314 -62.48 -19.10 1.39
N PRO A 315 -62.05 -19.52 2.60
CA PRO A 315 -62.88 -19.47 3.79
C PRO A 315 -62.88 -18.06 4.40
N SER A 316 -64.07 -17.52 4.68
CA SER A 316 -64.26 -16.23 5.32
C SER A 316 -64.15 -16.30 6.85
N ASN A 317 -63.53 -15.27 7.44
CA ASN A 317 -63.49 -14.93 8.88
C ASN A 317 -62.67 -15.83 9.82
N VAL A 318 -61.46 -15.37 10.21
CA VAL A 318 -61.10 -15.13 11.61
C VAL A 318 -59.94 -14.13 11.75
N GLU A 319 -60.11 -13.20 12.68
CA GLU A 319 -59.16 -12.36 13.43
C GLU A 319 -57.86 -11.80 12.79
N ALA A 320 -57.73 -10.47 12.87
CA ALA A 320 -56.50 -9.75 12.58
C ALA A 320 -55.49 -9.88 13.73
N ALA A 321 -54.58 -10.87 13.62
CA ALA A 321 -53.36 -10.89 14.40
C ALA A 321 -52.28 -10.05 13.69
N SER A 322 -51.72 -9.05 14.38
CA SER A 322 -50.61 -8.25 13.88
C SER A 322 -49.34 -9.10 13.77
N ALA A 323 -48.97 -9.48 12.56
CA ALA A 323 -47.67 -10.09 12.28
C ALA A 323 -46.58 -9.01 12.39
N GLU A 324 -46.02 -8.82 13.58
CA GLU A 324 -44.72 -8.16 13.71
C GLU A 324 -43.69 -9.02 12.98
N ALA A 325 -43.04 -8.45 11.96
CA ALA A 325 -41.95 -9.10 11.27
C ALA A 325 -40.75 -9.16 12.21
N GLU A 326 -40.55 -10.32 12.85
CA GLU A 326 -39.40 -10.56 13.72
C GLU A 326 -38.12 -10.45 12.87
N VAL A 327 -37.45 -9.30 12.95
CA VAL A 327 -36.17 -9.06 12.27
C VAL A 327 -35.17 -9.98 12.95
N CYS A 328 -34.85 -11.09 12.30
CA CYS A 328 -33.83 -12.03 12.77
C CYS A 328 -32.45 -11.35 12.70
N VAL A 329 -32.09 -10.62 13.76
CA VAL A 329 -30.76 -10.05 13.94
C VAL A 329 -29.79 -11.19 14.20
N THR A 330 -29.18 -11.70 13.13
CA THR A 330 -28.08 -12.65 13.22
C THR A 330 -26.97 -12.06 14.08
N GLN A 331 -26.68 -12.67 15.23
CA GLN A 331 -25.67 -12.17 16.17
C GLN A 331 -24.31 -12.06 15.49
N LYS A 332 -23.71 -10.86 15.49
CA LYS A 332 -22.43 -10.60 14.83
C LYS A 332 -21.33 -11.47 15.45
N LYS A 333 -20.63 -12.23 14.61
CA LYS A 333 -19.55 -13.11 15.03
C LYS A 333 -18.30 -12.31 15.39
N LEU A 334 -17.92 -12.37 16.67
CA LEU A 334 -16.81 -11.60 17.23
C LEU A 334 -15.47 -12.34 17.25
N SER A 335 -15.48 -13.68 17.28
CA SER A 335 -14.27 -14.51 17.44
C SER A 335 -14.16 -15.61 16.38
N THR A 336 -12.93 -16.07 16.13
CA THR A 336 -12.66 -17.20 15.23
C THR A 336 -13.06 -18.52 15.89
N THR A 337 -13.77 -19.37 15.15
CA THR A 337 -14.05 -20.75 15.58
C THR A 337 -13.41 -21.75 14.62
N LEU A 338 -12.99 -22.89 15.15
CA LEU A 338 -12.43 -24.00 14.38
C LEU A 338 -13.39 -25.19 14.41
N ARG A 339 -13.58 -25.84 13.27
CA ARG A 339 -14.42 -27.03 13.12
C ARG A 339 -13.64 -28.13 12.41
N LEU A 340 -13.66 -29.35 12.91
CA LEU A 340 -13.10 -30.49 12.19
C LEU A 340 -13.90 -30.74 10.91
N LEU A 341 -13.22 -30.97 9.78
CA LEU A 341 -13.81 -31.66 8.63
C LEU A 341 -13.73 -33.15 8.92
N ASP A 342 -14.87 -33.76 9.24
CA ASP A 342 -14.97 -35.19 9.50
C ASP A 342 -15.45 -35.91 8.23
N PRO A 343 -14.60 -36.73 7.57
CA PRO A 343 -14.95 -37.44 6.33
C PRO A 343 -16.16 -38.38 6.44
N SER A 344 -16.59 -38.70 7.66
CA SER A 344 -17.78 -39.50 7.94
C SER A 344 -19.08 -38.81 7.51
N TYR A 345 -19.09 -37.47 7.40
CA TYR A 345 -20.24 -36.70 6.91
C TYR A 345 -20.07 -36.34 5.44
N CYS A 346 -21.10 -36.57 4.62
CA CYS A 346 -21.04 -36.40 3.16
C CYS A 346 -20.60 -34.99 2.71
N SER A 347 -21.08 -33.92 3.37
CA SER A 347 -20.70 -32.54 3.05
C SER A 347 -19.23 -32.25 3.35
N ASP A 348 -18.74 -32.75 4.49
CA ASP A 348 -17.35 -32.56 4.92
C ASP A 348 -16.39 -33.42 4.10
N SER A 349 -16.81 -34.61 3.69
CA SER A 349 -16.02 -35.53 2.85
C SER A 349 -15.53 -34.85 1.57
N ILE A 350 -16.42 -34.14 0.85
CA ILE A 350 -16.08 -33.42 -0.38
C ILE A 350 -15.07 -32.29 -0.13
N GLU A 351 -15.25 -31.53 0.95
CA GLU A 351 -14.36 -30.42 1.31
C GLU A 351 -13.00 -30.93 1.82
N HIS A 352 -13.01 -32.01 2.62
CA HIS A 352 -11.83 -32.70 3.10
C HIS A 352 -11.00 -33.26 1.95
N ASP A 353 -11.61 -33.94 0.98
CA ASP A 353 -10.95 -34.47 -0.21
C ASP A 353 -10.32 -33.36 -1.06
N LYS A 354 -11.04 -32.25 -1.25
CA LYS A 354 -10.56 -31.07 -1.98
C LYS A 354 -9.29 -30.51 -1.34
N ILE A 355 -9.27 -30.34 -0.02
CA ILE A 355 -8.12 -29.78 0.71
C ILE A 355 -6.98 -30.81 0.83
N SER A 356 -7.29 -32.09 0.97
CA SER A 356 -6.29 -33.18 0.97
C SER A 356 -5.56 -33.27 -0.36
N ARG A 357 -6.29 -33.34 -1.48
CA ARG A 357 -5.69 -33.33 -2.83
C ARG A 357 -4.93 -32.04 -3.12
N LEU A 358 -5.39 -30.89 -2.62
CA LEU A 358 -4.64 -29.63 -2.74
C LEU A 358 -3.28 -29.72 -2.02
N PHE A 359 -3.26 -30.27 -0.80
CA PHE A 359 -2.04 -30.47 -0.01
C PHE A 359 -1.08 -31.46 -0.67
N GLU A 360 -1.58 -32.60 -1.13
CA GLU A 360 -0.80 -33.67 -1.78
C GLU A 360 -0.23 -33.21 -3.13
N ASN A 361 -1.04 -32.58 -3.99
CA ASN A 361 -0.57 -32.02 -5.27
C ASN A 361 0.39 -30.82 -5.09
N GLY A 362 0.33 -30.16 -3.94
CA GLY A 362 1.31 -29.15 -3.52
C GLY A 362 2.66 -29.74 -3.06
N TRP A 363 2.76 -31.06 -2.90
CA TRP A 363 3.95 -31.71 -2.34
C TRP A 363 5.00 -32.03 -3.41
N LYS A 364 5.64 -30.99 -3.93
CA LYS A 364 6.51 -31.04 -5.12
C LYS A 364 8.01 -31.24 -4.86
N HIS A 365 8.46 -31.22 -3.61
CA HIS A 365 9.88 -31.44 -3.25
C HIS A 365 10.18 -32.94 -3.21
N PRO A 366 10.97 -33.50 -4.16
CA PRO A 366 11.18 -34.95 -4.27
C PRO A 366 12.01 -35.53 -3.10
N GLU A 367 12.81 -34.70 -2.43
CA GLU A 367 13.63 -35.10 -1.28
C GLU A 367 12.82 -35.22 0.02
N LYS A 368 11.57 -34.73 0.04
CA LYS A 368 10.69 -34.74 1.22
C LYS A 368 9.62 -35.80 1.06
N ARG A 369 9.59 -36.81 1.94
CA ARG A 369 8.48 -37.78 2.00
C ARG A 369 7.15 -37.06 2.20
N LEU A 370 6.12 -37.41 1.42
CA LEU A 370 4.75 -36.95 1.62
C LEU A 370 4.24 -37.43 2.99
N PRO A 371 3.88 -36.51 3.92
CA PRO A 371 3.39 -36.88 5.25
C PRO A 371 1.91 -37.22 5.21
N LYS A 372 1.45 -38.12 6.10
CA LYS A 372 0.03 -38.41 6.22
C LYS A 372 -0.71 -37.24 6.87
N ILE A 373 -1.80 -36.80 6.26
CA ILE A 373 -2.75 -35.87 6.87
C ILE A 373 -3.41 -36.57 8.07
N LYS A 374 -3.47 -35.89 9.21
CA LYS A 374 -4.14 -36.35 10.43
C LYS A 374 -5.54 -35.75 10.57
N ARG A 375 -5.67 -34.45 10.32
CA ARG A 375 -6.93 -33.69 10.43
C ARG A 375 -6.90 -32.48 9.50
N ILE A 376 -8.07 -32.03 9.06
CA ILE A 376 -8.26 -30.71 8.44
C ILE A 376 -9.31 -29.95 9.26
N LEU A 377 -9.00 -28.72 9.65
CA LEU A 377 -9.91 -27.84 10.39
C LEU A 377 -10.38 -26.71 9.47
N VAL A 378 -11.67 -26.42 9.41
CA VAL A 378 -12.23 -25.20 8.83
C VAL A 378 -12.00 -24.03 9.79
N VAL A 379 -11.60 -22.89 9.26
CA VAL A 379 -11.44 -21.63 10.00
C VAL A 379 -12.60 -20.70 9.68
N SER A 380 -13.49 -20.50 10.66
CA SER A 380 -14.64 -19.61 10.50
C SER A 380 -14.39 -18.31 11.26
N LEU A 381 -14.00 -17.26 10.53
CA LEU A 381 -13.55 -15.97 11.07
C LEU A 381 -14.69 -15.05 11.56
N PRO A 382 -14.37 -14.03 12.39
CA PRO A 382 -15.23 -12.90 12.71
C PRO A 382 -15.76 -12.17 11.47
N ASP A 383 -16.96 -11.60 11.58
CA ASP A 383 -17.64 -10.99 10.44
C ASP A 383 -16.86 -9.81 9.86
N HIS A 384 -16.27 -8.96 10.70
CA HIS A 384 -15.48 -7.82 10.25
C HIS A 384 -14.25 -8.20 9.40
N LEU A 385 -13.72 -9.42 9.55
CA LEU A 385 -12.65 -9.93 8.69
C LEU A 385 -13.24 -10.46 7.38
N ASN A 386 -14.42 -11.07 7.39
CA ASN A 386 -15.10 -11.52 6.17
C ASN A 386 -15.60 -10.32 5.33
N GLU A 387 -16.22 -9.33 5.96
CA GLU A 387 -16.66 -8.03 5.41
C GLU A 387 -15.49 -7.38 4.65
N SER A 388 -14.39 -7.07 5.32
CA SER A 388 -13.22 -6.42 4.71
C SER A 388 -12.54 -7.23 3.59
N TYR A 389 -12.61 -8.57 3.63
CA TYR A 389 -12.15 -9.39 2.51
C TYR A 389 -13.08 -9.27 1.31
N GLN A 390 -14.39 -9.26 1.53
CA GLN A 390 -15.38 -9.10 0.45
C GLN A 390 -15.32 -7.71 -0.18
N GLU A 391 -15.18 -6.64 0.62
CA GLU A 391 -14.95 -5.27 0.14
C GLU A 391 -13.74 -5.18 -0.80
N TYR A 392 -12.64 -5.87 -0.45
CA TYR A 392 -11.44 -5.94 -1.28
C TYR A 392 -11.68 -6.72 -2.58
N LYS A 393 -12.44 -7.83 -2.54
CA LYS A 393 -12.86 -8.56 -3.74
C LYS A 393 -13.70 -7.70 -4.67
N ASP A 394 -14.64 -6.94 -4.12
CA ASP A 394 -15.54 -6.05 -4.87
C ASP A 394 -14.77 -4.86 -5.47
N LEU A 395 -13.71 -4.38 -4.80
CA LEU A 395 -12.76 -3.40 -5.34
C LEU A 395 -11.97 -3.96 -6.54
N LEU A 396 -11.44 -5.19 -6.45
CA LEU A 396 -10.75 -5.84 -7.56
C LEU A 396 -11.70 -6.09 -8.74
N GLN A 397 -12.92 -6.57 -8.47
CA GLN A 397 -13.93 -6.83 -9.49
C GLN A 397 -14.38 -5.54 -10.20
N ARG A 398 -14.55 -4.42 -9.47
CA ARG A 398 -14.82 -3.12 -10.09
C ARG A 398 -13.67 -2.63 -10.99
N ARG A 399 -12.42 -2.88 -10.60
CA ARG A 399 -11.22 -2.45 -11.36
C ARG A 399 -10.88 -3.33 -12.57
N SER A 400 -11.26 -4.61 -12.58
CA SER A 400 -10.76 -5.58 -13.58
C SER A 400 -11.73 -6.70 -13.96
N GLY A 401 -13.01 -6.59 -13.57
CA GLY A 401 -14.03 -7.62 -13.81
C GLY A 401 -13.83 -8.90 -12.98
N LEU A 402 -14.74 -9.87 -13.15
CA LEU A 402 -14.70 -11.15 -12.43
C LEU A 402 -13.37 -11.91 -12.64
N SER A 403 -12.85 -11.92 -13.86
CA SER A 403 -11.55 -12.53 -14.19
C SER A 403 -10.37 -11.85 -13.51
N GLY A 404 -10.54 -10.58 -13.10
CA GLY A 404 -9.52 -9.78 -12.41
C GLY A 404 -9.38 -10.09 -10.93
N LEU A 405 -10.31 -10.84 -10.31
CA LEU A 405 -10.26 -11.20 -8.89
C LEU A 405 -9.07 -12.11 -8.55
N ASN A 406 -8.82 -13.13 -9.38
CA ASN A 406 -7.75 -14.13 -9.22
C ASN A 406 -7.73 -14.73 -7.80
N GLU A 407 -8.86 -15.27 -7.35
CA GLU A 407 -8.99 -15.91 -6.03
C GLU A 407 -8.42 -17.34 -6.04
N GLN A 408 -7.54 -17.67 -5.09
CA GLN A 408 -6.87 -18.97 -4.99
C GLN A 408 -6.81 -19.47 -3.55
N LEU A 409 -6.64 -20.78 -3.36
CA LEU A 409 -6.23 -21.38 -2.09
C LEU A 409 -4.71 -21.63 -2.12
N VAL A 410 -4.00 -21.13 -1.11
CA VAL A 410 -2.53 -21.15 -1.03
C VAL A 410 -2.06 -21.55 0.37
N PHE A 411 -0.83 -22.05 0.47
CA PHE A 411 -0.24 -22.51 1.73
C PHE A 411 0.59 -21.42 2.42
N HIS A 412 0.47 -21.36 3.74
CA HIS A 412 1.33 -20.58 4.63
C HIS A 412 1.79 -21.43 5.83
N GLY A 413 3.10 -21.59 5.99
CA GLY A 413 3.70 -22.25 7.16
C GLY A 413 4.16 -21.21 8.18
N THR A 414 3.97 -21.51 9.46
CA THR A 414 4.30 -20.59 10.55
C THR A 414 4.60 -21.35 11.85
N SER A 415 4.95 -20.66 12.94
CA SER A 415 5.20 -21.30 14.24
C SER A 415 3.90 -21.68 14.96
N ARG A 416 3.89 -22.88 15.56
CA ARG A 416 2.84 -23.38 16.45
C ARG A 416 3.44 -23.73 17.80
N HIS A 417 3.08 -22.97 18.84
CA HIS A 417 3.55 -23.14 20.22
C HIS A 417 2.41 -23.66 21.13
N CYS A 418 1.58 -24.58 20.62
CA CYS A 418 0.46 -25.18 21.35
C CYS A 418 -0.02 -26.48 20.68
N ALA A 419 -0.90 -27.22 21.35
CA ALA A 419 -1.52 -28.46 20.86
C ALA A 419 -2.79 -28.25 20.00
N LEU A 420 -2.97 -27.07 19.38
CA LEU A 420 -4.12 -26.79 18.51
C LEU A 420 -4.18 -27.78 17.35
N GLY A 421 -5.29 -28.53 17.25
CA GLY A 421 -5.51 -29.56 16.23
C GLY A 421 -4.99 -30.96 16.56
N GLU A 422 -4.47 -31.20 17.77
CA GLU A 422 -4.10 -32.55 18.21
C GLU A 422 -5.32 -33.35 18.72
N GLY A 423 -6.18 -32.70 19.50
CA GLY A 423 -7.40 -33.28 20.07
C GLY A 423 -8.55 -33.47 19.07
N VAL A 424 -9.57 -34.23 19.47
CA VAL A 424 -10.82 -34.43 18.71
C VAL A 424 -11.79 -33.25 18.91
N GLU A 425 -11.78 -32.64 20.09
CA GLU A 425 -12.64 -31.53 20.48
C GLU A 425 -12.37 -30.21 19.71
N PRO A 426 -13.35 -29.29 19.66
CA PRO A 426 -13.19 -27.96 19.08
C PRO A 426 -11.97 -27.22 19.66
N SER A 427 -10.93 -27.10 18.85
CA SER A 427 -9.68 -26.48 19.30
C SER A 427 -9.85 -24.95 19.37
N THR A 428 -9.66 -24.39 20.56
CA THR A 428 -9.56 -22.94 20.76
C THR A 428 -8.14 -22.43 20.45
N THR A 429 -8.03 -21.16 20.08
CA THR A 429 -6.72 -20.49 19.90
C THR A 429 -6.11 -20.15 21.25
N CYS A 430 -4.83 -20.45 21.47
CA CYS A 430 -4.13 -20.06 22.71
C CYS A 430 -3.77 -18.55 22.77
N GLU A 431 -3.52 -18.05 23.97
CA GLU A 431 -3.07 -16.66 24.23
C GLU A 431 -1.55 -16.44 24.07
N GLU A 432 -0.79 -17.49 23.77
CA GLU A 432 0.67 -17.42 23.63
C GLU A 432 1.10 -16.51 22.45
N ILE A 433 1.77 -15.40 22.76
CA ILE A 433 2.20 -14.38 21.79
C ILE A 433 3.23 -14.94 20.78
N GLY A 434 4.05 -15.93 21.17
CA GLY A 434 4.95 -16.65 20.27
C GLY A 434 4.24 -17.60 19.29
N CYS A 435 2.96 -17.92 19.51
CA CYS A 435 2.20 -18.84 18.68
C CYS A 435 1.62 -18.13 17.44
N SER A 436 2.49 -17.89 16.46
CA SER A 436 2.14 -17.19 15.20
C SER A 436 0.90 -17.77 14.51
N LEU A 437 0.69 -19.10 14.57
CA LEU A 437 -0.54 -19.76 14.10
C LEU A 437 -1.79 -19.18 14.79
N CYS A 438 -1.83 -19.19 16.13
CA CYS A 438 -2.97 -18.67 16.89
C CYS A 438 -3.16 -17.16 16.71
N CYS A 439 -2.07 -16.39 16.61
CA CYS A 439 -2.16 -14.96 16.27
C CYS A 439 -2.86 -14.75 14.92
N ILE A 440 -2.42 -15.45 13.86
CA ILE A 440 -3.04 -15.34 12.52
C ILE A 440 -4.51 -15.79 12.55
N LEU A 441 -4.85 -16.82 13.34
CA LEU A 441 -6.25 -17.25 13.47
C LEU A 441 -7.11 -16.21 14.19
N LYS A 442 -6.57 -15.45 15.15
CA LYS A 442 -7.29 -14.38 15.85
C LYS A 442 -7.45 -13.11 15.02
N THR A 443 -6.37 -12.64 14.39
CA THR A 443 -6.30 -11.31 13.77
C THR A 443 -6.37 -11.31 12.24
N SER A 444 -6.47 -12.49 11.60
CA SER A 444 -5.99 -12.71 10.24
C SER A 444 -4.48 -12.39 10.11
N PHE A 445 -3.97 -12.45 8.89
CA PHE A 445 -2.63 -12.02 8.54
C PHE A 445 -2.50 -10.49 8.64
N LEU A 446 -1.38 -10.03 9.21
CA LEU A 446 -1.05 -8.62 9.37
C LEU A 446 0.29 -8.29 8.70
N LEU A 447 0.27 -7.33 7.78
CA LEU A 447 1.46 -6.83 7.08
C LEU A 447 2.47 -6.19 8.04
N SER A 448 2.01 -5.59 9.14
CA SER A 448 2.87 -5.08 10.23
C SER A 448 3.68 -6.18 10.93
N LYS A 449 3.35 -7.47 10.73
CA LYS A 449 4.13 -8.63 11.19
C LYS A 449 4.98 -9.25 10.07
N ALA A 450 5.04 -8.66 8.87
CA ALA A 450 5.76 -9.22 7.73
C ALA A 450 7.28 -9.33 8.00
N GLY A 451 7.73 -10.54 8.35
CA GLY A 451 9.11 -10.84 8.69
C GLY A 451 9.54 -10.47 10.11
N SER A 452 8.58 -10.41 11.06
CA SER A 452 8.87 -10.34 12.51
C SER A 452 9.66 -11.55 13.04
N THR A 453 9.64 -12.68 12.32
CA THR A 453 10.30 -13.94 12.70
C THR A 453 11.82 -13.96 12.50
N GLY A 454 12.49 -12.81 12.57
CA GLY A 454 13.96 -12.66 12.52
C GLY A 454 14.65 -13.04 11.21
N ARG A 455 13.91 -13.54 10.20
CA ARG A 455 14.48 -13.95 8.91
C ARG A 455 14.90 -12.72 8.08
N SER A 456 16.20 -12.49 7.98
CA SER A 456 16.83 -11.35 7.30
C SER A 456 16.62 -11.30 5.78
N PHE A 457 16.31 -12.42 5.14
CA PHE A 457 16.18 -12.51 3.68
C PHE A 457 14.71 -12.50 3.22
N LYS A 458 14.24 -11.33 2.78
CA LYS A 458 12.94 -11.17 2.11
C LYS A 458 13.16 -10.99 0.61
N ARG A 459 12.61 -11.87 -0.23
CA ARG A 459 12.83 -11.87 -1.69
C ARG A 459 12.18 -10.69 -2.40
N PHE A 460 11.04 -10.25 -1.89
CA PHE A 460 10.19 -9.18 -2.40
C PHE A 460 9.80 -8.22 -1.26
N GLY A 461 10.72 -7.97 -0.32
CA GLY A 461 10.48 -7.09 0.84
C GLY A 461 9.38 -7.57 1.80
N PRO A 462 8.84 -6.69 2.67
CA PRO A 462 7.91 -7.05 3.73
C PRO A 462 6.47 -7.21 3.24
N GLY A 463 6.21 -8.29 2.51
CA GLY A 463 4.86 -8.77 2.22
C GLY A 463 4.47 -10.01 3.03
N ILE A 464 3.22 -10.45 2.87
CA ILE A 464 2.70 -11.72 3.36
C ILE A 464 3.02 -12.78 2.30
N TYR A 465 3.92 -13.71 2.63
CA TYR A 465 4.37 -14.76 1.71
C TYR A 465 3.49 -16.01 1.81
N THR A 466 3.07 -16.51 0.65
CA THR A 466 2.33 -17.76 0.49
C THR A 466 2.87 -18.55 -0.71
N SER A 467 2.38 -19.77 -0.90
CA SER A 467 2.92 -20.73 -1.88
C SER A 467 1.85 -21.70 -2.37
N ASN A 468 1.84 -22.03 -3.67
CA ASN A 468 1.05 -23.16 -4.21
C ASN A 468 1.70 -24.53 -3.94
N VAL A 469 2.84 -24.54 -3.24
CA VAL A 469 3.64 -25.73 -2.92
C VAL A 469 3.61 -25.93 -1.39
N SER A 470 2.84 -26.92 -0.93
CA SER A 470 2.67 -27.28 0.49
C SER A 470 3.99 -27.70 1.14
N SER A 471 4.76 -28.54 0.44
CA SER A 471 6.13 -28.96 0.79
C SER A 471 7.14 -27.80 0.93
N LYS A 472 6.81 -26.60 0.44
CA LYS A 472 7.58 -25.36 0.68
C LYS A 472 7.14 -24.67 1.96
N ALA A 473 5.83 -24.55 2.17
CA ALA A 473 5.27 -24.04 3.42
C ALA A 473 5.70 -24.91 4.62
N HIS A 474 5.94 -26.20 4.41
CA HIS A 474 6.52 -27.12 5.40
C HIS A 474 7.83 -26.61 6.05
N ASP A 475 8.68 -25.91 5.31
CA ASP A 475 9.96 -25.38 5.80
C ASP A 475 9.79 -24.20 6.78
N TYR A 476 8.57 -23.67 6.86
CA TYR A 476 8.16 -22.61 7.76
C TYR A 476 7.21 -23.11 8.86
N ALA A 477 6.67 -24.33 8.73
CA ALA A 477 5.79 -24.99 9.68
C ALA A 477 6.58 -25.63 10.82
N ASN A 478 6.77 -24.88 11.90
CA ASN A 478 7.58 -25.26 13.06
C ASN A 478 6.69 -25.50 14.29
N SER A 479 6.77 -26.69 14.90
CA SER A 479 6.14 -26.99 16.20
C SER A 479 7.24 -27.03 17.27
N GLN A 480 7.20 -26.14 18.28
CA GLN A 480 8.23 -26.10 19.33
C GLN A 480 7.97 -27.14 20.44
N GLY A 481 8.16 -28.44 20.14
CA GLY A 481 8.09 -29.52 21.12
C GLY A 481 6.68 -29.91 21.62
N TYR A 482 5.65 -29.10 21.39
CA TYR A 482 4.27 -29.38 21.83
C TYR A 482 3.59 -30.57 21.13
N SER A 483 4.06 -30.98 19.94
CA SER A 483 3.57 -32.15 19.23
C SER A 483 4.55 -32.57 18.11
N ASN A 484 4.56 -33.87 17.83
CA ASN A 484 5.24 -34.49 16.69
C ASN A 484 4.54 -34.20 15.34
N ASN A 485 3.32 -33.68 15.35
CA ASN A 485 2.61 -33.22 14.15
C ASN A 485 3.00 -31.77 13.80
N LYS A 486 2.85 -31.43 12.53
CA LYS A 486 2.98 -30.07 12.00
C LYS A 486 1.63 -29.53 11.56
N ALA A 487 1.52 -28.20 11.53
CA ALA A 487 0.35 -27.47 11.06
C ALA A 487 0.73 -26.51 9.92
N ILE A 488 -0.06 -26.48 8.86
CA ILE A 488 0.00 -25.47 7.79
C ILE A 488 -1.36 -24.82 7.64
N ILE A 489 -1.39 -23.50 7.44
CA ILE A 489 -2.59 -22.77 7.08
C ILE A 489 -2.80 -22.89 5.57
N VAL A 490 -4.02 -23.25 5.16
CA VAL A 490 -4.51 -23.01 3.79
C VAL A 490 -5.31 -21.72 3.84
N ALA A 491 -4.83 -20.69 3.15
CA ALA A 491 -5.46 -19.38 3.09
C ALA A 491 -6.19 -19.19 1.76
N LYS A 492 -7.34 -18.51 1.78
CA LYS A 492 -7.90 -17.89 0.58
C LYS A 492 -7.18 -16.56 0.34
N VAL A 493 -6.78 -16.32 -0.90
CA VAL A 493 -6.13 -15.08 -1.35
C VAL A 493 -6.88 -14.53 -2.55
N ALA A 494 -7.15 -13.23 -2.57
CA ALA A 494 -7.57 -12.50 -3.74
C ALA A 494 -6.32 -11.82 -4.33
N LEU A 495 -5.68 -12.44 -5.33
CA LEU A 495 -4.39 -11.97 -5.83
C LEU A 495 -4.50 -10.76 -6.76
N GLY A 496 -5.69 -10.47 -7.29
CA GLY A 496 -5.87 -9.42 -8.27
C GLY A 496 -4.97 -9.63 -9.51
N LYS A 497 -4.51 -8.53 -10.08
CA LYS A 497 -3.53 -8.51 -11.16
C LYS A 497 -2.12 -8.67 -10.59
N SER A 498 -1.54 -9.85 -10.70
CA SER A 498 -0.21 -10.15 -10.15
C SER A 498 0.96 -9.73 -11.06
N LYS A 499 2.01 -9.12 -10.49
CA LYS A 499 3.29 -8.92 -11.21
C LYS A 499 4.15 -10.17 -11.12
N VAL A 500 4.51 -10.73 -12.27
CA VAL A 500 5.48 -11.82 -12.32
C VAL A 500 6.91 -11.30 -12.19
N TYR A 501 7.68 -11.88 -11.27
CA TYR A 501 9.13 -11.69 -11.13
C TYR A 501 9.86 -13.04 -11.19
N THR A 502 11.01 -13.08 -11.87
CA THR A 502 11.93 -14.24 -11.91
C THR A 502 13.25 -13.98 -11.17
N LYS A 503 13.42 -12.76 -10.64
CA LYS A 503 14.59 -12.31 -9.88
C LYS A 503 14.14 -11.64 -8.57
N THR A 504 14.97 -11.78 -7.55
CA THR A 504 14.79 -11.17 -6.22
C THR A 504 14.79 -9.64 -6.31
N THR A 505 13.78 -9.00 -5.71
CA THR A 505 13.61 -7.54 -5.66
C THR A 505 13.34 -7.11 -4.21
N LYS A 506 14.38 -7.19 -3.35
CA LYS A 506 14.26 -7.15 -1.88
C LYS A 506 13.63 -5.88 -1.29
N TYR A 507 13.59 -4.79 -2.07
CA TYR A 507 13.16 -3.46 -1.63
C TYR A 507 11.69 -3.13 -1.96
N LEU A 508 10.90 -4.10 -2.46
CA LEU A 508 9.47 -3.89 -2.71
C LEU A 508 8.70 -3.86 -1.39
N MET A 509 8.10 -2.71 -1.08
CA MET A 509 7.25 -2.50 0.10
C MET A 509 5.75 -2.62 -0.22
N VAL A 510 5.41 -2.59 -1.52
CA VAL A 510 4.09 -2.67 -2.15
C VAL A 510 4.24 -3.37 -3.52
N PRO A 511 3.16 -3.83 -4.18
CA PRO A 511 3.24 -4.30 -5.56
C PRO A 511 3.60 -3.13 -6.50
N PRO A 512 4.23 -3.38 -7.65
CA PRO A 512 4.47 -2.32 -8.65
C PRO A 512 3.16 -1.70 -9.16
N ARG A 513 3.18 -0.41 -9.53
CA ARG A 513 2.00 0.34 -10.01
C ARG A 513 1.18 -0.45 -11.04
N GLY A 514 -0.13 -0.52 -10.82
CA GLY A 514 -1.07 -1.25 -11.68
C GLY A 514 -1.08 -2.77 -11.50
N TYR A 515 -0.58 -3.26 -10.36
CA TYR A 515 -0.65 -4.66 -9.90
C TYR A 515 -1.06 -4.69 -8.41
N ASP A 516 -1.63 -5.80 -7.96
CA ASP A 516 -2.20 -5.97 -6.62
C ASP A 516 -1.42 -6.98 -5.76
N SER A 517 -0.63 -7.85 -6.41
CA SER A 517 0.22 -8.86 -5.77
C SER A 517 1.47 -9.15 -6.60
N ILE A 518 2.37 -9.98 -6.08
CA ILE A 518 3.53 -10.51 -6.82
C ILE A 518 3.43 -12.02 -6.91
N ILE A 519 3.80 -12.56 -8.07
CA ILE A 519 4.12 -13.99 -8.27
C ILE A 519 5.62 -14.08 -8.57
N GLY A 520 6.39 -14.60 -7.60
CA GLY A 520 7.78 -14.99 -7.82
C GLY A 520 7.84 -16.35 -8.48
N LYS A 521 8.17 -16.44 -9.76
CA LYS A 521 8.29 -17.71 -10.51
C LYS A 521 9.71 -18.30 -10.41
N PRO A 522 9.86 -19.64 -10.54
CA PRO A 522 11.15 -20.29 -10.68
C PRO A 522 12.07 -19.63 -11.71
N GLY A 523 13.37 -19.63 -11.40
CA GLY A 523 14.41 -18.95 -12.17
C GLY A 523 15.73 -18.97 -11.42
N VAL A 524 16.68 -18.10 -11.81
CA VAL A 524 18.08 -18.10 -11.32
C VAL A 524 18.23 -18.10 -9.78
N HIS A 525 17.21 -17.63 -9.04
CA HIS A 525 17.23 -17.59 -7.57
C HIS A 525 16.05 -18.31 -6.90
N LEU A 526 15.06 -18.81 -7.65
CA LEU A 526 13.79 -19.32 -7.14
C LEU A 526 13.60 -20.77 -7.58
N ASN A 527 13.39 -21.67 -6.62
CA ASN A 527 13.20 -23.09 -6.88
C ASN A 527 11.72 -23.44 -7.13
N TYR A 528 10.80 -22.67 -6.56
CA TYR A 528 9.34 -22.90 -6.58
C TYR A 528 8.60 -21.56 -6.52
N ASP A 529 7.38 -21.52 -7.03
CA ASP A 529 6.52 -20.32 -6.98
C ASP A 529 6.35 -19.77 -5.56
N GLU A 530 6.17 -18.45 -5.46
CA GLU A 530 5.74 -17.71 -4.26
C GLU A 530 4.71 -16.67 -4.67
N GLN A 531 3.68 -16.48 -3.86
CA GLN A 531 2.82 -15.31 -3.94
C GLN A 531 3.11 -14.39 -2.77
N VAL A 532 3.13 -13.08 -3.06
CA VAL A 532 3.37 -12.06 -2.04
C VAL A 532 2.27 -11.02 -2.11
N LEU A 533 1.57 -10.85 -0.99
CA LEU A 533 0.49 -9.87 -0.82
C LEU A 533 0.95 -8.74 0.10
N TYR A 534 0.41 -7.54 -0.11
CA TYR A 534 0.81 -6.31 0.59
C TYR A 534 -0.39 -5.58 1.21
N LYS A 535 -1.48 -6.31 1.42
CA LYS A 535 -2.74 -5.81 1.98
C LYS A 535 -3.31 -6.89 2.91
N ASN A 536 -3.79 -6.48 4.09
CA ASN A 536 -4.31 -7.42 5.09
C ASN A 536 -5.60 -8.05 4.56
N GLU A 537 -6.46 -7.24 3.96
CA GLU A 537 -7.73 -7.53 3.31
C GLU A 537 -7.62 -8.46 2.09
N ALA A 538 -6.42 -8.70 1.54
CA ALA A 538 -6.23 -9.57 0.38
C ALA A 538 -6.12 -11.08 0.72
N ILE A 539 -6.08 -11.46 2.00
CA ILE A 539 -5.83 -12.84 2.44
C ILE A 539 -6.59 -13.20 3.73
N ARG A 540 -7.14 -14.42 3.82
CA ARG A 540 -7.78 -14.96 5.04
C ARG A 540 -7.39 -16.41 5.28
N PRO A 541 -7.08 -16.85 6.51
CA PRO A 541 -6.98 -18.27 6.82
C PRO A 541 -8.35 -18.93 6.58
N ALA A 542 -8.38 -20.05 5.86
CA ALA A 542 -9.61 -20.76 5.51
C ALA A 542 -9.62 -22.19 6.09
N TYR A 543 -8.46 -22.87 6.09
CA TYR A 543 -8.29 -24.18 6.72
C TYR A 543 -6.95 -24.30 7.42
N ILE A 544 -6.84 -25.30 8.30
CA ILE A 544 -5.58 -25.75 8.90
C ILE A 544 -5.43 -27.24 8.59
N VAL A 545 -4.32 -27.62 7.95
CA VAL A 545 -3.96 -29.03 7.74
C VAL A 545 -3.01 -29.45 8.84
N ILE A 546 -3.41 -30.42 9.66
CA ILE A 546 -2.57 -31.09 10.66
C ILE A 546 -2.07 -32.38 10.03
N TYR A 547 -0.76 -32.61 10.03
CA TYR A 547 -0.12 -33.74 9.36
C TYR A 547 1.12 -34.21 10.12
N GLU A 548 1.60 -35.41 9.82
CA GLU A 548 2.78 -36.01 10.44
C GLU A 548 4.03 -35.12 10.26
N GLY A 549 4.69 -34.76 11.36
CA GLY A 549 6.02 -34.16 11.30
C GLY A 549 7.08 -35.20 10.91
N PRO A 550 8.33 -34.76 10.65
CA PRO A 550 9.44 -35.70 10.49
C PRO A 550 9.56 -36.55 11.76
N ALA A 551 9.77 -37.86 11.58
CA ALA A 551 10.04 -38.74 12.71
C ALA A 551 11.27 -38.22 13.46
N SER A 552 11.14 -38.00 14.76
CA SER A 552 12.28 -37.78 15.63
C SER A 552 13.26 -38.93 15.45
N ALA A 553 14.53 -38.63 15.19
CA ALA A 553 15.57 -39.64 15.36
C ALA A 553 15.46 -40.20 16.80
N PRO A 554 15.65 -41.52 17.01
CA PRO A 554 15.69 -42.07 18.36
C PRO A 554 16.77 -41.32 19.16
N ALA A 555 16.41 -40.96 20.40
CA ALA A 555 17.23 -40.16 21.30
C ALA A 555 18.48 -40.90 21.78
#